data_AF-A0A6B3GWK7-F1
#
_entry.id   AF-A0A6B3GWK7-F1
#
_cell.length_a   1.000
_cell.length_b   1.000
_cell.length_c   1.000
_cell.angle_alpha   90.00
_cell.angle_beta   90.00
_cell.angle_gamma   90.00
#
_symmetry.space_group_name_H-M   'P 1'
#
loop_
_entity.id
_entity.type
_entity.pdbx_description
1 polymer ?
#
loop_
_entity_poly.entity_id
_entity_poly.type
_entity_poly.pdbx_seq_one_letter_code
_entity_poly.pdbx_strand_id
1 'polypeptide(L)'
;MHGVQTAQLALQHGADDMDGSVVEYKITHDADDFGTPNKLGRDDLLDLIRDAGFRPVERNTRYEILREYPGPDADLRESPQPMRV
;
A
#
# COMPACT_ATOMS: atom_id res chain seq x y z
N MET A 1 -11.74 2.97 -4.71
CA MET A 1 -10.51 2.98 -3.88
C MET A 1 -9.77 4.31 -4.06
N HIS A 2 -10.02 5.34 -3.23
CA HIS A 2 -9.36 6.64 -3.37
C HIS A 2 -8.15 6.85 -2.43
N GLY A 3 -8.03 6.06 -1.37
CA GLY A 3 -6.94 6.21 -0.38
C GLY A 3 -5.59 5.65 -0.82
N VAL A 4 -5.56 4.54 -1.56
CA VAL A 4 -4.31 3.81 -1.87
C VAL A 4 -3.39 4.59 -2.81
N GLN A 5 -3.94 5.16 -3.89
CA GLN A 5 -3.15 6.00 -4.81
C GLN A 5 -2.61 7.25 -4.09
N THR A 6 -3.41 7.83 -3.21
CA THR A 6 -3.00 8.97 -2.37
C THR A 6 -1.89 8.55 -1.39
N ALA A 7 -1.97 7.35 -0.81
CA ALA A 7 -0.94 6.82 0.09
C ALA A 7 0.40 6.58 -0.65
N GLN A 8 0.37 6.03 -1.86
CA GLN A 8 1.58 5.89 -2.69
C GLN A 8 2.19 7.26 -3.04
N LEU A 9 1.36 8.24 -3.39
CA LEU A 9 1.82 9.61 -3.64
C LEU A 9 2.44 10.23 -2.38
N ALA A 10 1.83 10.03 -1.22
CA ALA A 10 2.33 10.56 0.05
C ALA A 10 3.75 10.07 0.38
N LEU A 11 4.11 8.84 -0.01
CA LEU A 11 5.48 8.34 0.14
C LEU A 11 6.52 9.20 -0.60
N GLN A 12 6.15 9.77 -1.76
CA GLN A 12 7.00 10.69 -2.52
C GLN A 12 7.07 12.10 -1.90
N HIS A 13 6.24 12.38 -0.90
CA HIS A 13 6.13 13.69 -0.26
C HIS A 13 6.48 13.65 1.25
N GLY A 14 7.26 12.66 1.66
CA GLY A 14 7.87 12.61 3.00
C GLY A 14 7.18 11.69 3.99
N ALA A 15 6.12 10.97 3.60
CA ALA A 15 5.65 9.84 4.38
C ALA A 15 6.65 8.67 4.27
N ASP A 16 6.97 8.03 5.39
CA ASP A 16 7.83 6.85 5.46
C ASP A 16 7.14 5.65 6.11
N ASP A 17 5.88 5.84 6.54
CA ASP A 17 5.10 4.87 7.28
C ASP A 17 3.76 4.62 6.58
N MET A 18 3.53 3.35 6.20
CA MET A 18 2.29 2.92 5.56
C MET A 18 1.62 1.88 6.47
N ASP A 19 0.47 2.25 7.02
CA ASP A 19 -0.39 1.39 7.84
C ASP A 19 -1.76 1.23 7.17
N GLY A 20 -2.49 0.16 7.51
CA GLY A 20 -3.84 -0.08 7.00
C GLY A 20 -4.05 -1.41 6.27
N SER A 21 -3.29 -2.46 6.58
CA SER A 21 -3.63 -3.81 6.11
C SER A 21 -4.99 -4.20 6.70
N VAL A 22 -5.98 -4.45 5.85
CA VAL A 22 -7.31 -4.86 6.29
C VAL A 22 -7.67 -6.22 5.72
N VAL A 23 -7.88 -7.15 6.63
CA VAL A 23 -8.21 -8.56 6.33
C VAL A 23 -9.66 -8.70 5.85
N GLU A 24 -10.57 -7.82 6.30
CA GLU A 24 -11.97 -7.75 5.87
C GLU A 24 -12.59 -6.38 6.24
N TYR A 25 -12.99 -5.60 5.24
CA TYR A 25 -13.83 -4.40 5.42
C TYR A 25 -15.30 -4.81 5.40
N LYS A 26 -15.86 -5.17 6.55
CA LYS A 26 -17.26 -5.62 6.66
C LYS A 26 -18.26 -4.50 6.96
N ILE A 27 -17.82 -3.43 7.62
CA ILE A 27 -18.73 -2.39 8.14
C ILE A 27 -18.87 -1.22 7.15
N THR A 28 -17.77 -0.73 6.59
CA THR A 28 -17.70 0.39 5.62
C THR A 28 -17.74 -0.06 4.16
N HIS A 29 -18.26 -1.25 3.89
CA HIS A 29 -18.45 -1.70 2.51
C HIS A 29 -19.93 -2.01 2.27
N ASP A 30 -20.58 -2.65 3.24
CA ASP A 30 -22.02 -2.89 3.23
C ASP A 30 -22.85 -1.60 3.40
N ALA A 31 -22.24 -0.52 3.92
CA ALA A 31 -22.94 0.73 4.21
C ALA A 31 -23.07 1.66 2.99
N ASP A 32 -22.26 1.48 1.96
CA ASP A 32 -22.00 2.55 1.00
C ASP A 32 -21.74 2.11 -0.45
N ASP A 33 -21.76 0.81 -0.78
CA ASP A 33 -21.74 0.23 -2.14
C ASP A 33 -20.61 0.77 -3.06
N PHE A 34 -19.62 1.44 -2.49
CA PHE A 34 -18.42 1.87 -3.19
C PHE A 34 -17.61 0.61 -3.48
N GLY A 35 -17.37 0.31 -4.76
CA GLY A 35 -16.58 -0.82 -5.27
C GLY A 35 -15.09 -0.82 -4.85
N THR A 36 -14.85 -0.66 -3.56
CA THR A 36 -13.55 -0.60 -2.92
C THR A 36 -13.16 -2.02 -2.56
N PRO A 37 -11.93 -2.48 -2.84
CA PRO A 37 -11.55 -3.85 -2.50
C PRO A 37 -11.78 -4.13 -1.02
N ASN A 38 -12.53 -5.19 -0.73
CA ASN A 38 -12.94 -5.56 0.62
C ASN A 38 -11.74 -5.93 1.51
N LYS A 39 -10.52 -5.99 0.94
CA LYS A 39 -9.28 -6.41 1.58
C LYS A 39 -8.09 -5.65 0.98
N LEU A 40 -7.17 -5.24 1.86
CA LEU A 40 -5.81 -4.83 1.50
C LEU A 40 -4.87 -5.70 2.33
N GLY A 41 -4.28 -6.71 1.69
CA GLY A 41 -3.40 -7.66 2.34
C GLY A 41 -2.00 -7.09 2.56
N ARG A 42 -1.18 -7.86 3.28
CA ARG A 42 0.24 -7.54 3.47
C ARG A 42 0.97 -7.45 2.12
N ASP A 43 0.73 -8.40 1.21
CA ASP A 43 1.45 -8.43 -0.07
C ASP A 43 1.07 -7.23 -0.94
N ASP A 44 -0.19 -6.76 -0.88
CA ASP A 44 -0.60 -5.52 -1.56
C ASP A 44 0.19 -4.32 -1.03
N LEU A 45 0.41 -4.20 0.29
CA LEU A 45 1.24 -3.12 0.85
C LEU A 45 2.69 -3.19 0.37
N LEU A 46 3.25 -4.40 0.28
CA LEU A 46 4.61 -4.59 -0.24
C LEU A 46 4.71 -4.14 -1.69
N ASP A 47 3.72 -4.47 -2.52
CA ASP A 47 3.66 -4.06 -3.93
C ASP A 47 3.51 -2.55 -4.05
N LEU A 48 2.61 -1.94 -3.28
CA LEU A 48 2.39 -0.49 -3.31
C LEU A 48 3.66 0.32 -2.97
N ILE A 49 4.42 -0.13 -1.96
CA ILE A 49 5.68 0.51 -1.55
C ILE A 49 6.75 0.34 -2.65
N ARG A 50 6.84 -0.84 -3.26
CA ARG A 50 7.79 -1.14 -4.35
C ARG A 50 7.45 -0.40 -5.64
N ASP A 51 6.17 -0.20 -5.95
CA ASP A 51 5.69 0.57 -7.10
C ASP A 51 5.95 2.07 -6.93
N ALA A 52 5.75 2.59 -5.71
CA ALA A 52 6.24 3.92 -5.35
C ALA A 52 7.78 3.99 -5.42
N GLY A 53 8.43 2.83 -5.47
CA GLY A 53 9.87 2.61 -5.61
C GLY A 53 10.68 3.04 -4.41
N PHE A 54 10.17 2.61 -3.27
CA PHE A 54 10.87 2.50 -2.00
C PHE A 54 11.08 1.02 -1.65
N ARG A 55 11.91 0.76 -0.64
CA ARG A 55 12.06 -0.60 -0.08
C ARG A 55 11.05 -0.79 1.04
N PRO A 56 10.21 -1.85 1.01
CA PRO A 56 9.35 -2.16 2.14
C PRO A 56 10.19 -2.68 3.32
N VAL A 57 9.86 -2.18 4.51
CA VAL A 57 10.48 -2.60 5.77
C VAL A 57 9.36 -2.87 6.78
N GLU A 58 9.36 -4.06 7.36
CA GLU A 58 8.48 -4.39 8.48
C GLU A 58 9.17 -4.02 9.79
N ARG A 59 8.44 -3.31 10.63
CA ARG A 59 8.94 -2.74 11.89
C ARG A 59 7.99 -3.06 13.04
N ASN A 60 8.52 -3.06 14.25
CA ASN A 60 7.68 -3.13 15.45
C ASN A 60 7.16 -1.73 15.85
N THR A 61 6.40 -1.67 16.94
CA THR A 61 5.83 -0.41 17.47
C THR A 61 6.88 0.60 17.97
N ARG A 62 8.14 0.17 18.14
CA ARG A 62 9.28 1.03 18.45
C ARG A 62 10.09 1.44 17.23
N TYR A 63 9.58 1.15 16.02
CA TYR A 63 10.23 1.40 14.74
C TYR A 63 11.54 0.62 14.55
N GLU A 64 11.76 -0.44 15.32
CA GLU A 64 12.90 -1.34 15.11
C GLU A 64 12.60 -2.27 13.93
N ILE A 65 13.58 -2.44 13.04
CA ILE A 65 13.45 -3.27 11.84
C ILE A 65 13.36 -4.74 12.23
N LEU A 66 12.26 -5.38 11.81
CA LEU A 66 12.06 -6.83 11.95
C LEU A 66 12.44 -7.57 10.67
N ARG A 67 12.14 -6.99 9.50
CA ARG A 67 12.41 -7.60 8.19
C ARG A 67 12.52 -6.55 7.09
N GLU A 68 13.46 -6.74 6.19
CA GLU A 68 13.54 -6.02 4.91
C GLU A 68 13.03 -6.90 3.76
N TYR A 69 12.35 -6.28 2.81
CA TYR A 69 11.86 -6.92 1.59
C TYR A 69 12.71 -6.49 0.38
N PRO A 70 12.62 -7.20 -0.76
CA PRO A 70 13.23 -6.74 -2.00
C PRO A 70 12.89 -5.27 -2.28
N GLY A 71 13.89 -4.55 -2.78
CA GLY A 71 13.80 -3.12 -3.02
C GLY A 71 12.86 -2.74 -4.18
N PRO A 72 12.94 -1.47 -4.62
CA PRO A 72 12.16 -0.98 -5.75
C PRO A 72 12.32 -1.88 -6.97
N ASP A 73 11.21 -2.15 -7.64
CA ASP A 73 11.24 -2.76 -8.96
C ASP A 73 11.26 -1.63 -10.01
N ALA A 74 12.35 -1.52 -10.76
CA ALA A 74 12.52 -0.48 -11.76
C ALA A 74 11.52 -0.65 -12.92
N ASP A 75 11.13 -1.89 -13.23
CA ASP A 75 10.28 -2.20 -14.36
C ASP A 75 8.80 -1.81 -14.08
N LEU A 76 8.40 -1.82 -12.81
CA LEU A 76 7.06 -1.41 -12.37
C LEU A 76 6.81 0.10 -12.50
N ARG A 77 7.88 0.93 -12.48
CA ARG A 77 7.75 2.39 -12.65
C ARG A 77 7.53 2.82 -14.09
N GLU A 78 8.01 2.04 -15.05
CA GLU A 78 7.86 2.36 -16.48
C GLU A 78 6.45 2.03 -17.00
N SER A 79 5.71 1.20 -16.27
CA SER A 79 4.32 0.84 -16.60
C SER A 79 3.34 1.69 -15.80
N PRO A 80 2.51 2.55 -16.43
CA PRO A 80 1.48 3.27 -15.71
C PRO A 80 0.50 2.28 -15.07
N GLN A 81 0.28 2.44 -13.76
CA GLN A 81 -0.65 1.61 -13.00
C GLN A 81 -2.03 1.69 -13.64
N PRO A 82 -2.66 0.55 -13.98
CA PRO A 82 -3.99 0.58 -14.56
C PRO A 82 -4.96 1.20 -13.56
N MET A 83 -5.74 2.18 -14.01
CA MET A 83 -6.84 2.70 -13.22
C MET A 83 -7.86 1.57 -13.01
N ARG A 84 -7.81 0.91 -11.84
CA ARG A 84 -8.87 0.00 -11.41
C ARG A 84 -10.07 0.86 -11.01
N VAL A 85 -11.03 0.97 -11.93
CA VAL A 85 -12.34 1.61 -11.73
C VAL A 85 -13.26 0.64 -11.00
#